data_AF-A0A2E5JTS8-F1
#
_entry.id   AF-A0A2E5JTS8-F1
#
_cell.length_a   1.000
_cell.length_b   1.000
_cell.length_c   1.000
_cell.angle_alpha   90.00
_cell.angle_beta   90.00
_cell.angle_gamma   90.00
#
_symmetry.space_group_name_H-M   'P 1'
#
loop_
_entity.id
_entity.type
_entity.pdbx_description
1 polymer ?
#
loop_
_entity_poly.entity_id
_entity_poly.type
_entity_poly.pdbx_seq_one_letter_code
_entity_poly.pdbx_strand_id
1 'polypeptide(L)'
;MKKIILTLFLTQFCFSQKILIPMDALQKDHLKAYGSAFWVIKEQINVEWILNYRGGSFMMDYYQKIEQECRVRGVTYELIGAEETLSIYNEVATNNMDIVLLEKTPKIAIYTPPNKQPWDDAVTLALTYAEVPYETLWDEQVFNGELSQYDWLHLHHEDFTG
;
A
#
# COMPACT_ATOMS: atom_id res chain seq x y z
N MET A 1 -6.74 38.85 49.83
CA MET A 1 -5.86 37.81 49.25
C MET A 1 -6.67 36.96 48.29
N LYS A 2 -6.63 37.24 46.98
CA LYS A 2 -7.23 36.37 45.96
C LYS A 2 -6.10 35.92 45.05
N LYS A 3 -5.66 34.66 45.20
CA LYS A 3 -4.71 34.02 44.30
C LYS A 3 -5.45 33.74 43.00
N ILE A 4 -5.17 34.53 41.97
CA ILE A 4 -5.58 34.23 40.60
C ILE A 4 -4.66 33.10 40.13
N ILE A 5 -5.21 31.89 40.04
CA ILE A 5 -4.53 30.73 39.45
C ILE A 5 -4.71 30.86 37.94
N LEU A 6 -3.65 31.26 37.24
CA LEU A 6 -3.60 31.33 35.79
C LEU A 6 -3.22 29.95 35.25
N THR A 7 -4.21 29.15 34.88
CA THR A 7 -3.99 27.85 34.23
C THR A 7 -3.65 28.08 32.75
N LEU A 8 -2.37 28.00 32.40
CA LEU A 8 -1.89 28.10 31.02
C LEU A 8 -2.16 26.76 30.30
N PHE A 9 -3.18 26.72 29.45
CA PHE A 9 -3.39 25.62 28.50
C PHE A 9 -2.31 25.71 27.41
N LEU A 10 -1.29 24.86 27.47
CA LEU A 10 -0.38 24.62 26.35
C LEU A 10 -1.14 23.83 25.29
N THR A 11 -1.73 24.50 24.31
CA THR A 11 -2.25 23.84 23.11
C THR A 11 -1.06 23.35 22.30
N GLN A 12 -0.80 22.04 22.33
CA GLN A 12 0.15 21.43 21.40
C GLN A 12 -0.46 21.49 20.00
N PHE A 13 0.05 22.39 19.15
CA PHE A 13 -0.21 22.34 17.72
C PHE A 13 0.47 21.08 17.17
N CYS A 14 -0.30 20.01 17.00
CA CYS A 14 0.15 18.84 16.26
C CYS A 14 -0.02 19.16 14.77
N PHE A 15 1.09 19.45 14.09
CA PHE A 15 1.07 19.53 12.63
C PHE A 15 0.92 18.11 12.09
N SER A 16 -0.18 17.84 11.38
CA SER A 16 -0.36 16.56 10.69
C SER A 16 0.64 16.50 9.55
N GLN A 17 1.67 15.68 9.71
CA GLN A 17 2.64 15.36 8.68
C GLN A 17 2.20 14.08 7.99
N LYS A 18 2.36 14.00 6.68
CA LYS A 18 2.09 12.80 5.90
C LYS A 18 3.37 12.25 5.29
N ILE A 19 3.34 10.96 5.01
CA ILE A 19 4.33 10.28 4.17
C ILE A 19 3.72 10.15 2.78
N LEU A 20 4.44 10.61 1.77
CA LEU A 20 4.15 10.38 0.36
C LEU A 20 5.20 9.42 -0.21
N ILE A 21 4.75 8.29 -0.74
CA ILE A 21 5.58 7.36 -1.50
C ILE A 21 5.32 7.64 -2.99
N PRO A 22 6.23 8.34 -3.68
CA PRO A 22 6.06 8.60 -5.10
C PRO A 22 6.20 7.30 -5.89
N MET A 23 5.48 7.22 -7.02
CA MET A 23 5.54 6.08 -7.94
C MET A 23 6.01 6.49 -9.35
N ASP A 24 6.52 7.71 -9.48
CA ASP A 24 7.18 8.22 -10.68
C ASP A 24 8.65 7.76 -10.74
N ALA A 25 9.46 8.41 -11.59
CA ALA A 25 10.86 8.06 -11.79
C ALA A 25 11.77 8.29 -10.57
N LEU A 26 11.31 8.97 -9.51
CA LEU A 26 12.07 9.14 -8.27
C LEU A 26 12.04 7.91 -7.37
N GLN A 27 11.08 6.99 -7.61
CA GLN A 27 11.00 5.76 -6.84
C GLN A 27 12.15 4.83 -7.19
N LYS A 28 12.91 4.42 -6.16
CA LYS A 28 14.05 3.51 -6.30
C LYS A 28 13.61 2.06 -6.50
N ASP A 29 12.47 1.69 -5.92
CA ASP A 29 11.94 0.33 -6.01
C ASP A 29 10.41 0.35 -5.94
N HIS A 30 9.76 0.30 -7.11
CA HIS A 30 8.30 0.33 -7.21
C HIS A 30 7.65 -0.92 -6.62
N LEU A 31 8.25 -2.10 -6.78
CA LEU A 31 7.67 -3.34 -6.25
C LEU A 31 7.71 -3.35 -4.71
N LYS A 32 8.83 -2.93 -4.12
CA LYS A 32 8.92 -2.75 -2.67
C LYS A 32 8.01 -1.62 -2.17
N ALA A 33 7.74 -0.59 -2.97
CA ALA A 33 6.78 0.47 -2.63
C ALA A 33 5.34 -0.09 -2.51
N TYR A 34 4.89 -0.92 -3.45
CA TYR A 34 3.61 -1.65 -3.32
C TYR A 34 3.58 -2.53 -2.08
N GLY A 35 4.66 -3.27 -1.83
CA GLY A 35 4.82 -4.07 -0.61
C GLY A 35 4.71 -3.26 0.68
N SER A 36 5.30 -2.07 0.69
CA SER A 36 5.24 -1.13 1.83
C SER A 36 3.82 -0.63 2.05
N ALA A 37 3.12 -0.21 0.98
CA ALA A 37 1.72 0.20 1.07
C ALA A 37 0.83 -0.93 1.60
N PHE A 38 1.01 -2.16 1.11
CA PHE A 38 0.31 -3.35 1.61
C PHE A 38 0.59 -3.58 3.11
N TRP A 39 1.85 -3.49 3.52
CA TRP A 39 2.26 -3.63 4.91
C TRP A 39 1.60 -2.57 5.81
N VAL A 40 1.53 -1.31 5.37
CA VAL A 40 0.86 -0.23 6.12
C VAL A 40 -0.63 -0.52 6.32
N ILE A 41 -1.32 -1.00 5.28
CA ILE A 41 -2.73 -1.37 5.39
C ILE A 41 -2.91 -2.56 6.37
N LYS A 42 -1.99 -3.53 6.35
CA LYS A 42 -1.97 -4.66 7.30
C LYS A 42 -1.82 -4.20 8.75
N GLU A 43 -1.07 -3.11 8.95
CA GLU A 43 -0.89 -2.43 10.23
C GLU A 43 -2.09 -1.59 10.66
N GLN A 44 -3.24 -1.73 9.96
CA GLN A 44 -4.49 -1.02 10.21
C GLN A 44 -4.36 0.51 10.06
N ILE A 45 -3.47 0.94 9.18
CA ILE A 45 -3.29 2.35 8.84
C ILE A 45 -3.80 2.56 7.41
N ASN A 46 -4.67 3.53 7.26
CA ASN A 46 -5.27 3.85 5.98
C ASN A 46 -4.22 4.43 5.02
N VAL A 47 -4.29 4.00 3.77
CA VAL A 47 -3.45 4.50 2.67
C VAL A 47 -4.35 5.09 1.59
N GLU A 48 -4.06 6.31 1.18
CA GLU A 48 -4.66 6.94 0.01
C GLU A 48 -3.82 6.56 -1.21
N TRP A 49 -4.42 5.86 -2.18
CA TRP A 49 -3.83 5.63 -3.49
C TRP A 49 -4.28 6.73 -4.44
N ILE A 50 -3.34 7.60 -4.82
CA ILE A 50 -3.61 8.79 -5.63
C ILE A 50 -3.38 8.44 -7.10
N LEU A 51 -4.46 8.04 -7.78
CA LEU A 51 -4.46 7.61 -9.17
C LEU A 51 -4.01 8.75 -10.09
N ASN A 52 -3.12 8.41 -11.03
CA ASN A 52 -2.52 9.33 -12.01
C ASN A 52 -1.71 10.50 -11.44
N TYR A 53 -1.57 10.63 -10.11
CA TYR A 53 -0.66 11.57 -9.50
C TYR A 53 0.71 10.92 -9.29
N ARG A 54 1.75 11.46 -9.92
CA ARG A 54 3.14 10.97 -9.83
C ARG A 54 3.25 9.44 -9.93
N GLY A 55 2.65 8.88 -10.99
CA GLY A 55 2.67 7.44 -11.27
C GLY A 55 1.74 6.58 -10.40
N GLY A 56 0.82 7.17 -9.64
CA GLY A 56 -0.08 6.42 -8.75
C GLY A 56 0.45 6.36 -7.32
N SER A 57 0.80 7.52 -6.73
CA SER A 57 1.48 7.60 -5.44
C SER A 57 0.64 7.10 -4.27
N PHE A 58 1.30 6.68 -3.20
CA PHE A 58 0.65 6.33 -1.94
C PHE A 58 0.87 7.41 -0.89
N MET A 59 -0.18 7.81 -0.20
CA MET A 59 -0.10 8.81 0.85
C MET A 59 -0.75 8.30 2.14
N MET A 60 -0.12 8.55 3.27
CA MET A 60 -0.59 8.08 4.58
C MET A 60 -0.13 9.01 5.69
N ASP A 61 -0.74 8.91 6.87
CA ASP A 61 -0.28 9.68 8.02
C ASP A 61 1.13 9.26 8.45
N TYR A 62 1.91 10.22 8.94
CA TYR A 62 3.26 9.95 9.37
C TYR A 62 3.27 9.11 10.67
N TYR A 63 3.96 7.98 10.60
CA TYR A 63 4.39 7.23 11.76
C TYR A 63 5.85 6.84 11.58
N GLN A 64 6.64 6.96 12.65
CA GLN A 64 8.06 6.61 12.63
C GLN A 64 8.30 5.16 12.15
N LYS A 65 7.39 4.23 12.44
CA LYS A 65 7.47 2.84 11.97
C LYS A 65 7.41 2.71 10.45
N ILE A 66 6.60 3.54 9.78
CA ILE A 66 6.48 3.54 8.32
C ILE A 66 7.74 4.10 7.68
N GLU A 67 8.29 5.17 8.27
CA GLU A 67 9.56 5.75 7.83
C GLU A 67 10.70 4.71 7.89
N GLN A 68 10.79 4.00 9.00
CA GLN A 68 11.77 2.93 9.19
C GLN A 68 11.59 1.80 8.17
N GLU A 69 10.34 1.37 7.95
CA GLU A 69 10.02 0.32 6.99
C GLU A 69 10.43 0.73 5.56
N CYS A 70 10.09 1.95 5.12
CA CYS A 70 10.49 2.45 3.81
C CYS A 70 12.02 2.47 3.66
N ARG A 71 12.75 2.89 4.69
CA ARG A 71 14.23 2.88 4.69
C ARG A 71 14.80 1.47 4.56
N VAL A 72 14.29 0.52 5.36
CA VAL A 72 14.75 -0.87 5.35
C VAL A 72 14.47 -1.53 4.00
N ARG A 73 13.32 -1.23 3.39
CA ARG A 73 12.92 -1.75 2.07
C ARG A 73 13.54 -1.00 0.89
N GLY A 74 14.29 0.08 1.12
CA GLY A 74 14.90 0.88 0.05
C GLY A 74 13.91 1.72 -0.75
N VAL A 75 12.71 1.97 -0.21
CA VAL A 75 11.63 2.73 -0.85
C VAL A 75 11.86 4.22 -0.66
N THR A 76 11.77 4.98 -1.75
CA THR A 76 11.75 6.45 -1.72
C THR A 76 10.45 6.92 -1.08
N TYR A 77 10.55 7.85 -0.14
CA TYR A 77 9.41 8.53 0.48
C TYR A 77 9.76 10.00 0.74
N GLU A 78 8.72 10.82 0.86
CA GLU A 78 8.78 12.25 1.14
C GLU A 78 7.92 12.54 2.37
N LEU A 79 8.41 13.40 3.26
CA LEU A 79 7.64 13.90 4.39
C LEU A 79 7.02 15.23 4.00
N ILE A 80 5.69 15.25 3.88
CA ILE A 80 4.96 16.41 3.40
C ILE A 80 4.12 17.04 4.52
N GLY A 81 4.03 18.37 4.50
CA GLY A 81 3.22 19.14 5.45
C GLY A 81 1.81 19.40 4.93
N ALA A 82 0.97 20.01 5.78
CA ALA A 82 -0.43 20.30 5.45
C ALA A 82 -0.63 21.15 4.18
N GLU A 83 0.27 22.12 3.93
CA GLU A 83 0.20 22.96 2.72
C GLU A 83 0.39 22.14 1.44
N GLU A 84 1.41 21.29 1.43
CA GLU A 84 1.72 20.42 0.29
C GLU A 84 0.62 19.37 0.09
N THR A 85 0.15 18.73 1.17
CA THR A 85 -1.01 17.82 1.12
C THR A 85 -2.22 18.49 0.48
N LEU A 86 -2.54 19.74 0.88
CA LEU A 86 -3.66 20.47 0.30
C LEU A 86 -3.42 20.81 -1.18
N SER A 87 -2.19 21.13 -1.56
CA SER A 87 -1.82 21.34 -2.96
C SER A 87 -2.06 20.08 -3.80
N ILE A 88 -1.66 18.90 -3.29
CA ILE A 88 -1.90 17.61 -3.95
C ILE A 88 -3.39 17.37 -4.13
N TYR A 89 -4.19 17.55 -3.07
CA TYR A 89 -5.64 17.37 -3.15
C TYR A 89 -6.30 18.32 -4.16
N ASN A 90 -5.85 19.57 -4.26
CA ASN A 90 -6.35 20.51 -5.25
C ASN A 90 -5.96 20.11 -6.68
N GLU A 91 -4.74 19.61 -6.87
CA GLU A 91 -4.28 19.10 -8.17
C GLU A 91 -5.12 17.91 -8.61
N VAL A 92 -5.37 16.95 -7.71
CA VAL A 92 -6.23 15.80 -7.97
C VAL A 92 -7.63 16.23 -8.38
N ALA A 93 -8.24 17.16 -7.64
CA ALA A 93 -9.61 17.62 -7.88
C ALA A 93 -9.81 18.38 -9.20
N THR A 94 -8.73 18.89 -9.81
CA THR A 94 -8.79 19.72 -11.02
C THR A 94 -8.28 19.01 -12.28
N ASN A 95 -7.76 17.79 -12.15
CA ASN A 95 -7.19 16.99 -13.24
C ASN A 95 -7.86 15.62 -13.36
N ASN A 96 -7.44 14.82 -14.36
CA ASN A 96 -7.92 13.44 -14.54
C ASN A 96 -7.21 12.47 -13.56
N MET A 97 -7.43 12.69 -12.27
CA MET A 97 -6.87 11.97 -11.14
C MET A 97 -7.99 11.59 -10.16
N ASP A 98 -7.71 10.66 -9.26
CA ASP A 98 -8.67 10.24 -8.24
C ASP A 98 -7.94 9.73 -6.98
N ILE A 99 -8.62 9.67 -5.85
CA ILE A 99 -8.08 9.11 -4.60
C ILE A 99 -8.93 7.92 -4.17
N VAL A 100 -8.28 6.76 -4.09
CA VAL A 100 -8.89 5.54 -3.57
C VAL A 100 -8.36 5.29 -2.16
N LEU A 101 -9.26 5.22 -1.18
CA LEU A 101 -8.90 4.87 0.19
C LEU A 101 -8.74 3.34 0.32
N LEU A 102 -7.59 2.90 0.80
CA LEU A 102 -7.26 1.50 1.06
C LEU A 102 -7.23 1.25 2.56
N GLU A 103 -8.14 0.41 3.04
CA GLU A 103 -8.36 0.17 4.48
C GLU A 103 -8.16 -1.30 4.89
N LYS A 104 -8.18 -2.22 3.92
CA LYS A 104 -8.08 -3.66 4.18
C LYS A 104 -7.24 -4.34 3.12
N THR A 105 -6.33 -5.22 3.56
CA THR A 105 -5.54 -6.06 2.66
C THR A 105 -6.39 -7.19 2.08
N PRO A 106 -6.33 -7.45 0.76
CA PRO A 106 -6.97 -8.61 0.15
C PRO A 106 -6.22 -9.91 0.49
N LYS A 107 -6.96 -11.02 0.56
CA LYS A 107 -6.39 -12.37 0.47
C LYS A 107 -6.19 -12.74 -0.99
N ILE A 108 -4.95 -13.03 -1.37
CA ILE A 108 -4.56 -13.32 -2.76
C ILE A 108 -4.29 -14.81 -2.91
N ALA A 109 -4.89 -15.41 -3.93
CA ALA A 109 -4.60 -16.75 -4.40
C ALA A 109 -3.92 -16.74 -5.77
N ILE A 110 -3.04 -17.72 -5.99
CA ILE A 110 -2.45 -18.02 -7.29
C ILE A 110 -2.85 -19.44 -7.67
N TYR A 111 -3.57 -19.58 -8.78
CA TYR A 111 -3.83 -20.90 -9.35
C TYR A 111 -2.56 -21.40 -10.05
N THR A 112 -2.00 -22.50 -9.57
CA THR A 112 -0.74 -23.03 -10.12
C THR A 112 -0.62 -24.54 -9.87
N PRO A 113 -0.16 -25.33 -10.87
CA PRO A 113 0.00 -26.76 -10.68
C PRO A 113 1.16 -27.06 -9.72
N PRO A 114 1.10 -28.15 -8.95
CA PRO A 114 2.07 -28.46 -7.90
C PRO A 114 3.52 -28.64 -8.39
N ASN A 115 3.70 -28.86 -9.69
CA ASN A 115 5.02 -29.10 -10.30
C ASN A 115 5.62 -27.87 -10.99
N LYS A 116 4.93 -26.71 -11.01
CA LYS A 116 5.42 -25.48 -11.65
C LYS A 116 6.53 -24.84 -10.81
N GLN A 117 7.59 -24.35 -11.45
CA GLN A 117 8.66 -23.72 -10.70
C GLN A 117 8.30 -22.27 -10.36
N PRO A 118 8.67 -21.74 -9.17
CA PRO A 118 8.26 -20.40 -8.74
C PRO A 118 8.72 -19.24 -9.65
N TRP A 119 9.78 -19.43 -10.43
CA TRP A 119 10.29 -18.41 -11.35
C TRP A 119 9.61 -18.41 -12.72
N ASP A 120 8.74 -19.38 -12.98
CA ASP A 120 7.98 -19.47 -14.23
C ASP A 120 6.78 -18.50 -14.24
N ASP A 121 6.52 -17.81 -13.13
CA ASP A 121 5.42 -16.86 -12.95
C ASP A 121 5.93 -15.49 -12.48
N ALA A 122 5.83 -14.50 -13.37
CA ALA A 122 6.23 -13.12 -13.09
C ALA A 122 5.42 -12.46 -11.96
N VAL A 123 4.14 -12.80 -11.79
CA VAL A 123 3.29 -12.28 -10.71
C VAL A 123 3.71 -12.90 -9.37
N THR A 124 3.95 -14.21 -9.34
CA THR A 124 4.52 -14.89 -8.16
C THR A 124 5.86 -14.25 -7.75
N LEU A 125 6.75 -14.01 -8.71
CA LEU A 125 8.03 -13.33 -8.46
C LEU A 125 7.82 -11.90 -7.94
N ALA A 126 6.92 -11.13 -8.55
CA ALA A 126 6.64 -9.76 -8.13
C ALA A 126 6.06 -9.69 -6.71
N LEU A 127 5.09 -10.54 -6.37
CA LEU A 127 4.50 -10.61 -5.03
C LEU A 127 5.54 -11.05 -3.99
N THR A 128 6.34 -12.06 -4.32
CA THR A 128 7.43 -12.53 -3.45
C THR A 128 8.44 -11.41 -3.20
N TYR A 129 8.88 -10.72 -4.26
CA TYR A 129 9.83 -9.62 -4.15
C TYR A 129 9.26 -8.44 -3.37
N ALA A 130 7.98 -8.10 -3.59
CA ALA A 130 7.28 -7.08 -2.83
C ALA A 130 6.97 -7.50 -1.38
N GLU A 131 7.18 -8.77 -1.01
CA GLU A 131 6.80 -9.36 0.28
C GLU A 131 5.29 -9.26 0.56
N VAL A 132 4.48 -9.39 -0.50
CA VAL A 132 3.02 -9.47 -0.40
C VAL A 132 2.63 -10.94 -0.26
N PRO A 133 1.94 -11.34 0.82
CA PRO A 133 1.56 -12.73 1.05
C PRO A 133 0.49 -13.17 0.04
N TYR A 134 0.64 -14.40 -0.45
CA TYR A 134 -0.33 -15.10 -1.28
C TYR A 134 -0.34 -16.58 -0.93
N GLU A 135 -1.40 -17.28 -1.29
CA GLU A 135 -1.50 -18.73 -1.19
C GLU A 135 -1.64 -19.33 -2.59
N THR A 136 -1.22 -20.59 -2.75
CA THR A 136 -1.36 -21.31 -4.02
C THR A 136 -2.49 -22.32 -3.91
N LEU A 137 -3.28 -22.44 -4.97
CA LEU A 137 -4.34 -23.45 -5.06
C LEU A 137 -4.33 -24.16 -6.41
N TRP A 138 -4.82 -25.39 -6.42
CA TRP A 138 -4.99 -26.20 -7.63
C TRP A 138 -6.40 -26.81 -7.67
N ASP A 139 -6.64 -27.68 -8.64
CA ASP A 139 -7.94 -28.28 -8.93
C ASP A 139 -8.65 -28.83 -7.70
N GLU A 140 -7.96 -29.58 -6.85
CA GLU A 140 -8.57 -30.19 -5.66
C GLU A 140 -9.14 -29.13 -4.71
N GLN A 141 -8.38 -28.09 -4.40
CA GLN A 141 -8.83 -26.97 -3.55
C GLN A 141 -9.99 -26.20 -4.20
N VAL A 142 -9.95 -26.01 -5.52
CA VAL A 142 -11.04 -25.36 -6.26
C VAL A 142 -12.32 -26.19 -6.17
N PHE A 143 -12.24 -27.50 -6.44
CA PHE A 143 -13.39 -28.41 -6.35
C PHE A 143 -13.96 -28.53 -4.94
N ASN A 144 -13.13 -28.34 -3.91
CA ASN A 144 -13.55 -28.29 -2.51
C ASN A 144 -14.16 -26.94 -2.09
N GLY A 145 -14.22 -25.95 -2.99
CA GLY A 145 -14.86 -24.65 -2.74
C GLY A 145 -13.97 -23.63 -2.02
N GLU A 146 -12.66 -23.90 -1.88
CA GLU A 146 -11.72 -23.03 -1.16
C GLU A 146 -11.52 -21.67 -1.85
N LEU A 147 -11.85 -21.54 -3.14
CA LEU A 147 -11.74 -20.27 -3.87
C LEU A 147 -12.55 -19.14 -3.20
N SER A 148 -13.66 -19.47 -2.54
CA SER A 148 -14.49 -18.50 -1.81
C SER A 148 -13.79 -17.81 -0.63
N GLN A 149 -12.61 -18.29 -0.22
CA GLN A 149 -11.84 -17.74 0.89
C GLN A 149 -10.93 -16.57 0.50
N TYR A 150 -10.79 -16.31 -0.81
CA TYR A 150 -9.86 -15.32 -1.36
C TYR A 150 -10.60 -14.15 -2.00
N ASP A 151 -9.99 -12.96 -1.90
CA ASP A 151 -10.54 -11.74 -2.49
C ASP A 151 -10.04 -11.56 -3.94
N TRP A 152 -8.86 -12.09 -4.25
CA TRP A 152 -8.22 -11.99 -5.57
C TRP A 152 -7.64 -13.33 -6.00
N LEU A 153 -7.79 -13.65 -7.29
CA LEU A 153 -7.22 -14.84 -7.91
C LEU A 153 -6.35 -14.43 -9.10
N HIS A 154 -5.09 -14.86 -9.10
CA HIS A 154 -4.24 -14.82 -10.28
C HIS A 154 -4.31 -16.16 -11.02
N LEU A 155 -4.43 -16.08 -12.34
CA LEU A 155 -4.52 -17.21 -13.26
C LEU A 155 -3.53 -16.97 -14.40
N HIS A 156 -2.80 -17.99 -14.86
CA HIS A 156 -2.05 -17.88 -16.10
C HIS A 156 -2.96 -18.22 -17.27
N HIS A 157 -2.89 -17.44 -18.34
CA HIS A 157 -3.66 -17.72 -19.56
C HIS A 157 -3.31 -19.11 -20.13
N GLU A 158 -2.09 -19.60 -19.91
CA GLU A 158 -1.64 -20.94 -20.30
C GLU A 158 -2.28 -22.07 -19.48
N ASP A 159 -2.84 -21.77 -18.31
CA ASP A 159 -3.48 -22.79 -17.46
C ASP A 159 -4.85 -23.25 -18.02
N PHE A 160 -5.37 -22.58 -19.07
CA PHE A 160 -6.68 -22.87 -19.67
C PHE A 160 -6.63 -23.56 -21.03
N THR A 161 -5.45 -23.96 -21.52
CA THR A 161 -5.36 -24.72 -22.78
C THR A 161 -5.59 -26.21 -22.51
N GLY A 162 -6.86 -26.58 -22.34
CA GLY A 162 -7.35 -27.95 -22.19
C GLY A 162 -8.70 -28.13 -22.85
#